data_AF-A0A658K5K1-F1
#
_entry.id   AF-A0A658K5K1-F1
#
_cell.length_a   1.000
_cell.length_b   1.000
_cell.length_c   1.000
_cell.angle_alpha   90.00
_cell.angle_beta   90.00
_cell.angle_gamma   90.00
#
_symmetry.space_group_name_H-M   'P 1'
#
loop_
_entity.id
_entity.type
_entity.pdbx_description
1 polymer ?
#
loop_
_entity_poly.entity_id
_entity_poly.type
_entity_poly.pdbx_seq_one_letter_code
_entity_poly.pdbx_strand_id
1 'polypeptide(L)'
;YFRPSLNRRTGLVTIFGYKRHRKEGVIDEFIAPFYEFDAYMTTTHDRHGCYHGLMLQHRYEEQSINFHALLSPDDFQQRPCALWDFLQNYMDTSGPIPDIPLFEPYRHLDPVTASYDQQRGRDPRYWIDMDDATFKAEVDAMWQRVYAIDTFSRPNLMARYVDYGV
;
A
#
# COMPACT_ATOMS: atom_id res chain seq x y z
N TYR A 1 2.12 15.81 -10.11
CA TYR A 1 1.75 14.77 -9.13
C TYR A 1 2.88 14.67 -8.12
N PHE A 2 2.63 15.09 -6.89
CA PHE A 2 3.63 15.02 -5.82
C PHE A 2 3.45 13.70 -5.09
N ARG A 3 4.55 12.95 -4.88
CA ARG A 3 4.52 11.64 -4.24
C ARG A 3 4.80 11.79 -2.75
N PRO A 4 4.00 11.20 -1.86
CA PRO A 4 4.35 11.07 -0.45
C PRO A 4 5.62 10.21 -0.31
N SER A 5 6.32 10.36 0.81
CA SER A 5 7.37 9.43 1.22
C SER A 5 6.83 8.44 2.25
N LEU A 6 7.02 7.15 1.99
CA LEU A 6 6.67 6.06 2.90
C LEU A 6 7.96 5.48 3.47
N ASN A 7 8.26 5.80 4.73
CA ASN A 7 9.45 5.31 5.40
C ASN A 7 9.13 4.08 6.23
N ARG A 8 9.35 2.91 5.63
CA ARG A 8 9.20 1.62 6.31
C ARG A 8 10.01 1.55 7.60
N ARG A 9 11.28 1.98 7.60
CA ARG A 9 12.19 1.81 8.75
C ARG A 9 11.66 2.49 10.01
N THR A 10 10.93 3.59 9.86
CA THR A 10 10.36 4.35 10.98
C THR A 10 8.85 4.18 11.11
N GLY A 11 8.18 3.55 10.14
CA GLY A 11 6.71 3.51 10.06
C GLY A 11 6.06 4.88 9.83
N LEU A 12 6.82 5.88 9.34
CA LEU A 12 6.35 7.26 9.18
C LEU A 12 6.01 7.56 7.71
N VAL A 13 5.03 8.43 7.54
CA VAL A 13 4.61 8.99 6.26
C VAL A 13 4.96 10.47 6.23
N THR A 14 5.57 10.94 5.16
CA THR A 14 5.82 12.38 4.92
C THR A 14 5.01 12.85 3.73
N ILE A 15 4.17 13.85 3.95
CA ILE A 15 3.41 14.57 2.93
C ILE A 15 4.05 15.94 2.73
N PHE A 16 4.37 16.27 1.49
CA PHE A 16 5.03 17.51 1.12
C PHE A 16 4.03 18.53 0.55
N GLY A 17 3.85 19.65 1.24
CA GLY A 17 3.04 20.80 0.85
C GLY A 17 3.86 21.83 0.06
N TYR A 18 3.50 22.03 -1.21
CA TYR A 18 4.21 22.97 -2.10
C TYR A 18 3.45 24.27 -2.36
N LYS A 19 2.40 24.57 -1.58
CA LYS A 19 1.55 25.77 -1.77
C LYS A 19 2.38 27.06 -1.72
N ARG A 20 3.38 27.11 -0.84
CA ARG A 20 4.28 28.26 -0.66
C ARG A 20 5.58 28.17 -1.47
N HIS A 21 5.91 26.99 -1.99
CA HIS A 21 7.19 26.75 -2.67
C HIS A 21 7.42 27.68 -3.87
N ARG A 22 6.41 27.92 -4.71
CA ARG A 22 6.55 28.80 -5.88
C ARG A 22 6.78 30.28 -5.54
N LYS A 23 6.34 30.73 -4.36
CA LYS A 23 6.43 32.14 -3.95
C LYS A 23 7.56 32.41 -2.97
N GLU A 24 7.88 31.45 -2.12
CA GLU A 24 8.77 31.63 -0.96
C GLU A 24 9.88 30.57 -0.87
N GLY A 25 9.89 29.57 -1.77
CA GLY A 25 10.87 28.47 -1.74
C GLY A 25 10.69 27.48 -0.59
N VAL A 26 9.68 27.65 0.26
CA VAL A 26 9.42 26.78 1.42
C VAL A 26 8.55 25.58 1.01
N ILE A 27 8.98 24.39 1.41
CA ILE A 27 8.20 23.14 1.33
C ILE A 27 7.70 22.86 2.74
N ASP A 28 6.39 22.83 2.92
CA ASP A 28 5.78 22.43 4.18
C ASP A 28 5.85 20.89 4.26
N GLU A 29 6.21 20.34 5.41
CA GLU A 29 6.27 18.89 5.63
C GLU A 29 5.29 18.50 6.72
N PHE A 30 4.42 17.54 6.42
CA PHE A 30 3.58 16.88 7.40
C PHE A 30 4.07 15.45 7.60
N ILE A 31 4.44 15.10 8.84
CA ILE A 31 4.98 13.80 9.19
C ILE A 31 4.06 13.17 10.24
N ALA A 32 3.55 11.97 9.96
CA ALA A 32 2.71 11.23 10.87
C ALA A 32 2.95 9.70 10.75
N PRO A 33 2.68 8.92 11.81
CA PRO A 33 2.70 7.46 11.75
C PRO A 33 1.68 6.90 10.75
N PHE A 34 2.04 5.82 10.05
CA PHE A 34 1.15 5.21 9.04
C PHE A 34 -0.18 4.70 9.62
N TYR A 35 -0.18 4.20 10.86
CA TYR A 35 -1.39 3.68 11.52
C TYR A 35 -2.45 4.75 11.82
N GLU A 36 -2.11 6.04 11.69
CA GLU A 36 -3.02 7.18 11.84
C GLU A 36 -3.77 7.53 10.54
N PHE A 37 -3.48 6.81 9.46
CA PHE A 37 -4.16 6.97 8.18
C PHE A 37 -5.20 5.86 7.99
N ASP A 38 -6.41 6.28 7.60
CA ASP A 38 -7.48 5.38 7.22
C ASP A 38 -7.62 5.33 5.69
N ALA A 39 -7.94 4.15 5.18
CA ALA A 39 -8.10 3.89 3.76
C ALA A 39 -9.55 4.11 3.32
N TYR A 40 -9.70 4.86 2.23
CA TYR A 40 -10.97 5.12 1.55
C TYR A 40 -10.86 4.69 0.10
N MET A 41 -11.90 4.00 -0.39
CA MET A 41 -12.03 3.72 -1.81
C MET A 41 -12.75 4.88 -2.47
N THR A 42 -12.09 5.51 -3.44
CA THR A 42 -12.68 6.57 -4.26
C THR A 42 -13.21 5.96 -5.54
N THR A 43 -14.46 6.22 -5.86
CA THR A 43 -15.08 5.81 -7.12
C THR A 43 -15.23 7.01 -8.02
N THR A 44 -14.69 6.92 -9.23
CA THR A 44 -14.76 8.00 -10.20
C THR A 44 -15.37 7.48 -11.49
N HIS A 45 -16.27 8.28 -12.06
CA HIS A 45 -16.99 7.95 -13.28
C HIS A 45 -16.45 8.79 -14.44
N ASP A 46 -16.08 8.14 -15.54
CA ASP A 46 -15.77 8.79 -16.80
C ASP A 46 -16.54 8.10 -17.94
N ARG A 47 -16.45 8.65 -19.16
CA ARG A 47 -17.08 8.14 -20.39
C ARG A 47 -16.74 6.68 -20.70
N HIS A 48 -15.62 6.18 -20.17
CA HIS A 48 -15.12 4.83 -20.37
C HIS A 48 -15.54 3.84 -19.26
N GLY A 49 -16.20 4.32 -18.19
CA GLY A 49 -16.67 3.48 -17.10
C GLY A 49 -16.38 4.03 -15.72
N CYS A 50 -16.52 3.14 -14.73
CA CYS A 50 -16.24 3.39 -13.33
C CYS A 50 -14.84 2.87 -13.01
N TYR A 51 -14.02 3.68 -12.34
CA TYR A 51 -12.72 3.24 -11.85
C TYR A 51 -12.54 3.52 -10.37
N HIS A 52 -11.85 2.60 -9.70
CA HIS A 52 -11.65 2.61 -8.27
C HIS A 52 -10.21 2.99 -7.91
N GLY A 53 -10.06 3.95 -7.01
CA GLY A 53 -8.77 4.41 -6.48
C GLY A 53 -8.67 4.21 -4.98
N LEU A 54 -7.43 4.18 -4.48
CA LEU A 54 -7.14 4.21 -3.05
C LEU A 54 -6.79 5.65 -2.63
N MET A 55 -7.43 6.14 -1.58
CA MET A 55 -7.09 7.37 -0.91
C MET A 55 -6.82 7.09 0.57
N LEU A 56 -5.75 7.65 1.11
CA LEU A 56 -5.51 7.62 2.56
C LEU A 56 -5.84 9.00 3.14
N GLN A 57 -6.53 9.03 4.26
CA GLN A 57 -6.84 10.26 4.99
C GLN A 57 -6.33 10.15 6.43
N HIS A 58 -5.67 11.20 6.90
CA HIS A 58 -5.20 11.27 8.27
C HIS A 58 -6.39 11.45 9.24
N ARG A 59 -6.40 10.72 10.36
CA ARG A 59 -7.51 10.74 11.32
C ARG A 59 -7.73 12.08 12.00
N TYR A 60 -6.64 12.80 12.29
CA TYR A 60 -6.67 13.98 13.16
C TYR A 60 -6.51 15.31 12.43
N GLU A 61 -6.03 15.27 11.19
CA GLU A 61 -5.64 16.47 10.44
C GLU A 61 -6.21 16.37 9.03
N GLU A 62 -6.46 17.52 8.38
CA GLU A 62 -6.98 17.57 7.00
C GLU A 62 -5.87 17.28 5.97
N GLN A 63 -5.27 16.09 6.09
CA GLN A 63 -4.20 15.61 5.23
C GLN A 63 -4.67 14.35 4.51
N SER A 64 -4.46 14.31 3.19
CA SER A 64 -4.83 13.15 2.38
C SER A 64 -3.79 12.84 1.32
N ILE A 65 -3.71 11.55 0.98
CA ILE A 65 -2.82 11.01 -0.02
C ILE A 65 -3.65 10.29 -1.06
N ASN A 66 -3.55 10.73 -2.29
CA ASN A 66 -4.24 10.12 -3.40
C ASN A 66 -3.31 9.15 -4.15
N PHE A 67 -3.59 7.85 -4.06
CA PHE A 67 -2.86 6.79 -4.75
C PHE A 67 -3.46 6.41 -6.11
N HIS A 68 -4.46 7.16 -6.59
CA HIS A 68 -5.09 6.93 -7.89
C HIS A 68 -4.09 6.86 -9.03
N ALA A 69 -3.02 7.68 -9.00
CA ALA A 69 -2.00 7.68 -10.03
C ALA A 69 -1.12 6.41 -10.06
N LEU A 70 -1.19 5.53 -9.05
CA LEU A 70 -0.45 4.27 -9.02
C LEU A 70 -1.23 3.11 -9.67
N LEU A 71 -2.54 3.24 -9.80
CA LEU A 71 -3.39 2.21 -10.40
C LEU A 71 -3.83 2.68 -11.78
N SER A 72 -3.66 1.84 -12.79
CA SER A 72 -4.34 2.06 -14.08
C SER A 72 -5.85 2.05 -13.84
N PRO A 73 -6.63 2.91 -14.54
CA PRO A 73 -8.08 2.84 -14.49
C PRO A 73 -8.56 1.42 -14.79
N ASP A 74 -9.27 0.83 -13.83
CA ASP A 74 -9.79 -0.53 -13.89
C ASP A 74 -11.10 -0.57 -13.09
N ASP A 75 -12.06 -1.39 -13.53
CA ASP A 75 -13.35 -1.58 -12.84
C ASP A 75 -13.24 -2.56 -11.65
N PHE A 76 -12.05 -3.10 -11.44
CA PHE A 76 -11.75 -4.13 -10.47
C PHE A 76 -11.46 -3.56 -9.05
N GLN A 77 -12.50 -3.50 -8.21
CA GLN A 77 -12.49 -2.96 -6.83
C GLN A 77 -11.45 -3.59 -5.89
N GLN A 78 -11.06 -4.83 -6.16
CA GLN A 78 -10.10 -5.57 -5.37
C GLN A 78 -8.68 -5.02 -5.53
N ARG A 79 -8.36 -4.26 -6.60
CA ARG A 79 -7.04 -3.61 -6.76
C ARG A 79 -6.74 -2.58 -5.67
N PRO A 80 -7.63 -1.59 -5.41
CA PRO A 80 -7.49 -0.73 -4.24
C PRO A 80 -7.32 -1.50 -2.92
N CYS A 81 -8.06 -2.60 -2.73
CA CYS A 81 -7.94 -3.44 -1.53
C CYS A 81 -6.58 -4.13 -1.44
N ALA A 82 -6.08 -4.73 -2.53
CA ALA A 82 -4.77 -5.35 -2.59
C ALA A 82 -3.65 -4.33 -2.37
N LEU A 83 -3.80 -3.12 -2.93
CA LEU A 83 -2.85 -2.02 -2.70
C LEU A 83 -2.84 -1.60 -1.23
N TRP A 84 -4.01 -1.52 -0.59
CA TRP A 84 -4.09 -1.24 0.83
C TRP A 84 -3.42 -2.32 1.69
N ASP A 85 -3.70 -3.60 1.43
CA ASP A 85 -3.05 -4.72 2.12
C ASP A 85 -1.52 -4.72 1.87
N PHE A 86 -1.07 -4.38 0.65
CA PHE A 86 0.35 -4.22 0.34
C PHE A 86 0.98 -3.09 1.17
N LEU A 87 0.34 -1.92 1.24
CA LEU A 87 0.86 -0.78 2.00
C LEU A 87 0.92 -1.08 3.50
N GLN A 88 -0.08 -1.74 4.07
CA GLN A 88 -0.06 -2.19 5.47
C GLN A 88 1.13 -3.11 5.74
N ASN A 89 1.33 -4.15 4.91
CA ASN A 89 2.45 -5.07 5.08
C ASN A 89 3.82 -4.40 4.87
N TYR A 90 3.91 -3.47 3.92
CA TYR A 90 5.15 -2.73 3.66
C TYR A 90 5.48 -1.75 4.80
N MET A 91 4.49 -1.08 5.38
CA MET A 91 4.69 -0.12 6.47
C MET A 91 4.76 -0.76 7.85
N ASP A 92 4.38 -2.03 7.99
CA ASP A 92 4.58 -2.81 9.21
C ASP A 92 6.08 -3.08 9.44
N THR A 93 6.62 -2.46 10.48
CA THR A 93 8.03 -2.60 10.90
C THR A 93 8.30 -3.92 11.61
N SER A 94 7.26 -4.65 12.03
CA SER A 94 7.40 -5.89 12.82
C SER A 94 7.48 -7.16 11.95
N GLY A 95 6.88 -7.14 10.76
CA GLY A 95 6.91 -8.23 9.79
C GLY A 95 7.97 -8.05 8.70
N PRO A 96 8.27 -9.08 7.89
CA PRO A 96 9.13 -8.96 6.72
C PRO A 96 8.48 -8.08 5.63
N ILE A 97 9.28 -7.53 4.72
CA ILE A 97 8.74 -6.84 3.53
C ILE A 97 7.93 -7.82 2.67
N PRO A 98 6.92 -7.31 1.91
CA PRO A 98 6.20 -8.11 0.95
C PRO A 98 7.14 -8.92 0.05
N ASP A 99 6.80 -10.18 -0.15
CA ASP A 99 7.61 -11.10 -0.94
C ASP A 99 7.27 -10.98 -2.43
N ILE A 100 7.94 -10.05 -3.10
CA ILE A 100 7.75 -9.77 -4.53
C ILE A 100 9.12 -9.66 -5.24
N PRO A 101 9.18 -9.95 -6.57
CA PRO A 101 10.42 -9.89 -7.34
C PRO A 101 11.15 -8.54 -7.22
N LEU A 102 10.40 -7.44 -7.14
CA LEU A 102 10.94 -6.08 -7.02
C LEU A 102 11.86 -5.91 -5.79
N PHE A 103 11.54 -6.60 -4.69
CA PHE A 103 12.24 -6.44 -3.43
C PHE A 103 13.37 -7.45 -3.23
N GLU A 104 13.47 -8.49 -4.07
CA GLU A 104 14.49 -9.55 -3.94
C GLU A 104 15.91 -8.99 -3.72
N PRO A 105 16.40 -8.01 -4.52
CA PRO A 105 17.76 -7.49 -4.34
C PRO A 105 17.96 -6.74 -3.01
N TYR A 106 16.89 -6.30 -2.36
CA TYR A 106 16.93 -5.44 -1.18
C TYR A 106 16.50 -6.16 0.11
N ARG A 107 15.98 -7.39 0.04
CA ARG A 107 15.48 -8.13 1.23
C ARG A 107 16.50 -8.21 2.35
N HIS A 108 17.78 -8.44 2.01
CA HIS A 108 18.88 -8.55 2.97
C HIS A 108 19.24 -7.21 3.66
N LEU A 109 18.80 -6.07 3.12
CA LEU A 109 19.03 -4.75 3.71
C LEU A 109 18.02 -4.42 4.82
N ASP A 110 16.86 -5.07 4.84
CA ASP A 110 15.87 -4.93 5.89
C ASP A 110 16.16 -5.96 7.00
N PRO A 111 16.53 -5.54 8.22
CA PRO A 111 17.01 -6.47 9.26
C PRO A 111 15.92 -7.44 9.74
N VAL A 112 14.66 -7.02 9.75
CA VAL A 112 13.52 -7.85 10.13
C VAL A 112 13.30 -8.94 9.08
N THR A 113 13.32 -8.56 7.81
CA THR A 113 13.22 -9.47 6.67
C THR A 113 14.39 -10.45 6.65
N ALA A 114 15.63 -9.97 6.82
CA ALA A 114 16.82 -10.81 6.82
C ALA A 114 16.77 -11.88 7.93
N SER A 115 16.38 -11.50 9.15
CA SER A 115 16.18 -12.45 10.25
C SER A 115 15.07 -13.46 9.95
N TYR A 116 13.94 -12.99 9.40
CA TYR A 116 12.82 -13.85 9.04
C TYR A 116 13.20 -14.87 7.95
N ASP A 117 13.90 -14.42 6.90
CA ASP A 117 14.35 -15.26 5.80
C ASP A 117 15.39 -16.29 6.27
N GLN A 118 16.33 -15.90 7.15
CA GLN A 118 17.30 -16.82 7.75
C GLN A 118 16.62 -17.91 8.59
N GLN A 119 15.64 -17.55 9.43
CA GLN A 119 14.90 -18.51 10.25
C GLN A 119 14.12 -19.52 9.41
N ARG A 120 13.63 -19.11 8.24
CA ARG A 120 12.86 -19.96 7.32
C ARG A 120 13.72 -20.69 6.29
N GLY A 121 15.01 -20.40 6.22
CA GLY A 121 15.90 -20.97 5.20
C GLY A 121 15.48 -20.58 3.77
N ARG A 122 14.94 -19.38 3.59
CA ARG A 122 14.52 -18.88 2.27
C ARG A 122 15.74 -18.68 1.37
N ASP A 123 15.63 -19.11 0.11
CA ASP A 123 16.63 -18.80 -0.93
C ASP A 123 16.68 -17.28 -1.21
N PRO A 124 17.85 -16.61 -1.08
CA PRO A 124 18.02 -15.20 -1.43
C PRO A 124 17.83 -14.87 -2.91
N ARG A 125 17.80 -15.88 -3.79
CA ARG A 125 17.61 -15.75 -5.24
C ARG A 125 16.32 -16.42 -5.72
N TYR A 126 15.39 -16.70 -4.82
CA TYR A 126 14.10 -17.33 -5.09
C TYR A 126 13.41 -16.78 -6.35
N TRP A 127 13.29 -15.45 -6.48
CA TRP A 127 12.64 -14.85 -7.65
C TRP A 127 13.52 -14.79 -8.90
N ILE A 128 14.84 -14.78 -8.73
CA ILE A 128 15.80 -14.55 -9.82
C ILE A 128 16.11 -15.86 -10.56
N ASP A 129 16.22 -16.96 -9.83
CA ASP A 129 16.60 -18.27 -10.38
C ASP A 129 15.37 -19.10 -10.83
N MET A 130 14.15 -18.57 -10.66
CA MET A 130 12.93 -19.15 -11.21
C MET A 130 12.92 -19.16 -12.74
N ASP A 131 12.46 -20.26 -13.33
CA ASP A 131 12.15 -20.32 -14.76
C ASP A 131 10.84 -19.59 -15.09
N ASP A 132 10.68 -19.22 -16.36
CA ASP A 132 9.52 -18.44 -16.84
C ASP A 132 8.17 -19.11 -16.56
N ALA A 133 8.08 -20.44 -16.60
CA ALA A 133 6.83 -21.16 -16.38
C ALA A 133 6.46 -21.12 -14.89
N THR A 134 7.43 -21.36 -14.00
CA THR A 134 7.24 -21.24 -12.56
C THR A 134 6.91 -19.79 -12.16
N PHE A 135 7.63 -18.81 -12.70
CA PHE A 135 7.36 -17.40 -12.45
C PHE A 135 5.94 -17.02 -12.85
N LYS A 136 5.50 -17.45 -14.04
CA LYS A 136 4.14 -17.21 -14.51
C LYS A 136 3.09 -17.83 -13.58
N ALA A 137 3.30 -19.08 -13.13
CA ALA A 137 2.39 -19.74 -12.22
C ALA A 137 2.27 -18.99 -10.87
N GLU A 138 3.38 -18.50 -10.32
CA GLU A 138 3.40 -17.69 -9.09
C GLU A 138 2.66 -16.36 -9.25
N VAL A 139 2.89 -15.65 -10.36
CA VAL A 139 2.16 -14.40 -10.67
C VAL A 139 0.67 -14.66 -10.84
N ASP A 140 0.28 -15.71 -11.56
CA ASP A 140 -1.12 -16.09 -11.73
C ASP A 140 -1.75 -16.43 -10.35
N ALA A 141 -1.03 -17.13 -9.46
CA ALA A 141 -1.48 -17.43 -8.11
C ALA A 141 -1.59 -16.16 -7.22
N MET A 142 -0.70 -15.17 -7.38
CA MET A 142 -0.84 -13.86 -6.75
C MET A 142 -2.12 -13.16 -7.21
N TRP A 143 -2.41 -13.17 -8.51
CA TRP A 143 -3.65 -12.61 -9.05
C TRP A 143 -4.88 -13.32 -8.51
N GLN A 144 -4.89 -14.65 -8.43
CA GLN A 144 -6.02 -15.39 -7.83
C GLN A 144 -6.27 -14.98 -6.38
N ARG A 145 -5.20 -14.74 -5.59
CA ARG A 145 -5.35 -14.20 -4.22
C ARG A 145 -5.97 -12.81 -4.21
N VAL A 146 -5.59 -11.93 -5.15
CA VAL A 146 -6.20 -10.61 -5.30
C VAL A 146 -7.69 -10.72 -5.67
N TYR A 147 -8.04 -11.60 -6.61
CA TYR A 147 -9.44 -11.86 -6.98
C TYR A 147 -10.28 -12.41 -5.81
N ALA A 148 -9.65 -13.13 -4.90
CA ALA A 148 -10.30 -13.69 -3.71
C ALA A 148 -10.41 -12.69 -2.53
N ILE A 149 -9.89 -11.46 -2.64
CA ILE A 149 -9.99 -10.47 -1.56
C ILE A 149 -11.46 -10.14 -1.29
N ASP A 150 -11.86 -10.33 -0.04
CA ASP A 150 -13.22 -10.18 0.45
C ASP A 150 -13.36 -8.99 1.42
N THR A 151 -12.50 -7.97 1.30
CA THR A 151 -12.41 -6.84 2.25
C THR A 151 -13.76 -6.21 2.59
N PHE A 152 -14.69 -6.14 1.61
CA PHE A 152 -16.04 -5.59 1.81
C PHE A 152 -16.98 -6.49 2.61
N SER A 153 -16.67 -7.77 2.72
CA SER A 153 -17.41 -8.74 3.54
C SER A 153 -16.86 -8.84 4.96
N ARG A 154 -15.71 -8.22 5.25
CA ARG A 154 -15.11 -8.24 6.60
C ARG A 154 -16.01 -7.50 7.60
N PRO A 155 -16.22 -8.04 8.80
CA PRO A 155 -17.09 -7.40 9.79
C PRO A 155 -16.50 -6.05 10.23
N ASN A 156 -17.32 -4.99 10.20
CA ASN A 156 -16.93 -3.69 10.73
C ASN A 156 -16.88 -3.78 12.26
N LEU A 157 -15.67 -3.93 12.82
CA LEU A 157 -15.45 -4.00 14.27
C LEU A 157 -15.83 -2.69 14.97
N MET A 158 -15.81 -1.56 14.26
CA MET A 158 -16.19 -0.25 14.79
C MET A 158 -17.69 -0.01 14.82
N ALA A 159 -18.50 -0.81 14.13
CA ALA A 159 -19.96 -0.72 14.17
C ALA A 159 -20.56 -0.94 15.57
N ARG A 160 -19.79 -1.51 16.50
CA ARG A 160 -20.20 -1.66 17.91
C ARG A 160 -19.90 -0.42 18.76
N TYR A 161 -19.06 0.48 18.28
CA TYR A 161 -18.51 1.60 19.03
C TYR A 161 -18.85 2.95 18.41
N VAL A 162 -19.34 2.97 17.17
CA VAL A 162 -19.65 4.17 16.40
C VAL A 162 -21.06 4.04 15.85
N ASP A 163 -21.91 5.02 16.15
CA ASP A 163 -23.20 5.19 15.49
C ASP A 163 -22.96 5.93 14.17
N TYR A 164 -23.26 5.26 13.06
CA TYR A 164 -23.01 5.79 11.72
C TYR A 164 -24.15 6.68 11.22
N GLY A 165 -25.23 6.89 11.99
CA GLY A 165 -26.32 7.81 11.65
C GLY A 165 -26.89 7.55 10.26
N VAL A 166 -27.79 6.57 10.15
CA VAL A 166 -28.49 6.24 8.89
C VAL A 166 -29.54 7.29 8.56
#